data_AF-A0A6G3YVZ1-F1
#
_entry.id   AF-A0A6G3YVZ1-F1
#
_cell.length_a   1.000
_cell.length_b   1.000
_cell.length_c   1.000
_cell.angle_alpha   90.00
_cell.angle_beta   90.00
_cell.angle_gamma   90.00
#
_symmetry.space_group_name_H-M   'P 1'
#
loop_
_entity.id
_entity.type
_entity.pdbx_description
1 polymer ?
#
loop_
_entity_poly.entity_id
_entity_poly.type
_entity_poly.pdbx_seq_one_letter_code
_entity_poly.pdbx_strand_id
1 'polypeptide(L)'
;SMLGGIGHALVSAVEEACFFHSIARNSPTRYEIKGSNPLTENYSVLSPEVLEDDKGQAIAVKNIAFTELLLTFDAIVVAGQAKSHCVAWSVDDLLSEILVRDPALAQKVYLLEDCTSPVVVPDVVDFTDAAEEAFQRFADAGMHRVTTKMPLAEWPEIKYLLNLGEQ
;
A
#
# COMPACT_ATOMS: atom_id res chain seq x y z
N SER A 1 -18.88 0.01 -2.86
CA SER A 1 -19.39 -0.38 -4.19
C SER A 1 -19.64 -1.88 -4.21
N MET A 2 -20.56 -2.37 -5.06
CA MET A 2 -20.80 -3.81 -5.23
C MET A 2 -19.70 -4.44 -6.09
N LEU A 3 -19.19 -5.62 -5.70
CA LEU A 3 -18.21 -6.38 -6.47
C LEU A 3 -18.70 -6.59 -7.91
N GLY A 4 -17.87 -6.22 -8.89
CA GLY A 4 -18.20 -6.28 -10.32
C GLY A 4 -19.04 -5.11 -10.86
N GLY A 5 -19.51 -4.21 -9.99
CA GLY A 5 -20.18 -2.97 -10.41
C GLY A 5 -19.20 -1.92 -10.93
N ILE A 6 -19.72 -0.90 -11.63
CA ILE A 6 -18.90 0.18 -12.22
C ILE A 6 -18.07 0.90 -11.15
N GLY A 7 -18.64 1.18 -9.98
CA GLY A 7 -17.90 1.80 -8.87
C GLY A 7 -16.88 0.89 -8.18
N HIS A 8 -16.80 -0.39 -8.56
CA HIS A 8 -15.78 -1.34 -8.08
C HIS A 8 -14.69 -1.56 -9.15
N ALA A 9 -14.98 -1.28 -10.43
CA ALA A 9 -14.00 -1.40 -11.49
C ALA A 9 -12.83 -0.43 -11.28
N LEU A 10 -11.64 -0.82 -11.76
CA LEU A 10 -10.53 0.11 -11.90
C LEU A 10 -10.91 1.23 -12.87
N VAL A 11 -10.43 2.44 -12.59
CA VAL A 11 -10.50 3.53 -13.57
C VAL A 11 -9.66 3.15 -14.79
N SER A 12 -10.15 3.46 -16.00
CA SER A 12 -9.58 2.96 -17.26
C SER A 12 -8.09 3.28 -17.42
N ALA A 13 -7.65 4.46 -16.98
CA ALA A 13 -6.23 4.85 -17.06
C ALA A 13 -5.30 3.95 -16.21
N VAL A 14 -5.78 3.46 -15.06
CA VAL A 14 -4.99 2.55 -14.20
C VAL A 14 -5.01 1.14 -14.77
N GLU A 15 -6.15 0.69 -15.30
CA GLU A 15 -6.27 -0.60 -15.96
C GLU A 15 -5.34 -0.70 -17.18
N GLU A 16 -5.34 0.31 -18.05
CA GLU A 16 -4.45 0.39 -19.21
C GLU A 16 -2.97 0.37 -18.82
N ALA A 17 -2.59 1.13 -17.79
CA ALA A 17 -1.21 1.15 -17.30
C ALA A 17 -0.76 -0.23 -16.77
N CYS A 18 -1.63 -0.89 -15.99
CA CYS A 18 -1.40 -2.26 -15.50
C CYS A 18 -1.26 -3.26 -16.66
N PHE A 19 -2.13 -3.18 -17.67
CA PHE A 19 -2.10 -4.03 -18.84
C PHE A 19 -0.80 -3.86 -19.63
N PHE A 20 -0.42 -2.61 -19.94
CA PHE A 20 0.81 -2.30 -20.64
C PHE A 20 2.05 -2.80 -19.87
N HIS A 21 2.12 -2.50 -18.56
CA HIS A 21 3.21 -2.97 -17.71
C HIS A 21 3.33 -4.49 -17.72
N SER A 22 2.20 -5.21 -17.63
CA SER A 22 2.18 -6.68 -17.65
C SER A 22 2.81 -7.25 -18.93
N ILE A 23 2.54 -6.63 -20.08
CA ILE A 23 3.12 -7.04 -21.36
C ILE A 23 4.60 -6.66 -21.43
N ALA A 24 4.93 -5.40 -21.12
CA ALA A 24 6.29 -4.87 -21.25
C ALA A 24 7.29 -5.56 -20.32
N ARG A 25 6.86 -6.02 -19.15
CA ARG A 25 7.70 -6.67 -18.13
C ARG A 25 7.51 -8.18 -18.06
N ASN A 26 6.64 -8.75 -18.90
CA ASN A 26 6.23 -10.15 -18.82
C ASN A 26 5.86 -10.58 -17.38
N SER A 27 5.16 -9.70 -16.67
CA SER A 27 4.86 -9.83 -15.25
C SER A 27 3.38 -9.57 -15.02
N PRO A 28 2.56 -10.63 -14.90
CA PRO A 28 1.12 -10.51 -14.70
C PRO A 28 0.78 -9.62 -13.50
N THR A 29 -0.17 -8.71 -13.68
CA THR A 29 -0.70 -7.89 -12.59
C THR A 29 -1.47 -8.78 -11.62
N ARG A 30 -1.07 -8.75 -10.35
CA ARG A 30 -1.77 -9.43 -9.26
C ARG A 30 -2.83 -8.50 -8.65
N TYR A 31 -4.03 -9.03 -8.43
CA TYR A 31 -5.12 -8.30 -7.78
C TYR A 31 -5.42 -8.91 -6.42
N GLU A 32 -5.52 -8.07 -5.40
CA GLU A 32 -5.96 -8.43 -4.06
C GLU A 32 -7.28 -7.72 -3.77
N ILE A 33 -8.32 -8.50 -3.46
CA ILE A 33 -9.66 -7.98 -3.13
C ILE A 33 -9.81 -7.99 -1.61
N LYS A 34 -10.30 -6.89 -1.04
CA LYS A 34 -10.55 -6.72 0.40
C LYS A 34 -11.99 -6.29 0.68
N GLY A 35 -12.46 -6.48 1.92
CA GLY A 35 -13.80 -6.09 2.35
C GLY A 35 -14.90 -7.08 1.97
N SER A 36 -14.58 -8.38 1.94
CA SER A 36 -15.54 -9.44 1.60
C SER A 36 -16.42 -9.89 2.77
N ASN A 37 -16.00 -9.64 4.01
CA ASN A 37 -16.78 -9.96 5.20
C ASN A 37 -17.54 -8.71 5.69
N PRO A 38 -18.89 -8.72 5.73
CA PRO A 38 -19.69 -7.57 6.17
C PRO A 38 -19.59 -7.27 7.68
N LEU A 39 -18.99 -8.15 8.48
CA LEU A 39 -18.86 -7.98 9.93
C LEU A 39 -17.58 -7.23 10.36
N THR A 40 -16.71 -6.87 9.41
CA THR A 40 -15.49 -6.09 9.69
C THR A 40 -15.19 -5.15 8.53
N GLU A 41 -14.66 -3.98 8.86
CA GLU A 41 -14.02 -3.13 7.86
C GLU A 41 -12.63 -3.67 7.50
N ASN A 42 -12.14 -3.32 6.31
CA ASN A 42 -10.91 -3.84 5.75
C ASN A 42 -10.17 -2.73 4.99
N TYR A 43 -9.78 -1.66 5.70
CA TYR A 43 -9.05 -0.53 5.09
C TYR A 43 -7.70 -0.99 4.52
N SER A 44 -6.90 -1.66 5.34
CA SER A 44 -5.67 -2.30 4.90
C SER A 44 -5.97 -3.47 3.97
N VAL A 45 -5.14 -3.68 2.95
CA VAL A 45 -5.19 -4.92 2.14
C VAL A 45 -4.54 -6.12 2.85
N LEU A 46 -3.81 -5.89 3.94
CA LEU A 46 -3.05 -6.90 4.68
C LEU A 46 -3.82 -7.46 5.88
N SER A 47 -4.62 -6.64 6.56
CA SER A 47 -5.45 -7.08 7.69
C SER A 47 -6.83 -6.44 7.68
N PRO A 48 -7.89 -7.22 7.96
CA PRO A 48 -9.15 -6.70 8.47
C PRO A 48 -8.94 -6.00 9.82
N GLU A 49 -9.81 -5.03 10.14
CA GLU A 49 -9.77 -4.29 11.40
C GLU A 49 -10.13 -5.17 12.61
N VAL A 50 -11.13 -6.05 12.44
CA VAL A 50 -11.61 -6.97 13.46
C VAL A 50 -11.49 -8.41 12.96
N LEU A 51 -10.81 -9.24 13.74
CA LEU A 51 -10.57 -10.65 13.39
C LEU A 51 -11.54 -11.62 14.07
N GLU A 52 -12.17 -11.22 15.18
CA GLU A 52 -13.04 -12.05 16.00
C GLU A 52 -14.37 -11.36 16.32
N ASP A 53 -15.44 -12.14 16.47
CA ASP A 53 -16.73 -11.64 16.94
C ASP A 53 -16.77 -11.40 18.46
N ASP A 54 -17.92 -10.96 18.97
CA ASP A 54 -18.17 -10.71 20.40
C ASP A 54 -18.05 -11.97 21.28
N LYS A 55 -17.93 -13.15 20.68
CA LYS A 55 -17.78 -14.45 21.33
C LYS A 55 -16.38 -15.05 21.13
N GLY A 56 -15.46 -14.30 20.50
CA GLY A 56 -14.09 -14.75 20.22
C GLY A 56 -13.99 -15.77 19.08
N GLN A 57 -15.01 -15.87 18.21
CA GLN A 57 -14.92 -16.71 17.01
C GLN A 57 -14.28 -15.92 15.88
N ALA A 58 -13.32 -16.54 15.19
CA ALA A 58 -12.68 -15.93 14.04
C ALA A 58 -13.70 -15.62 12.93
N ILE A 59 -13.77 -14.35 12.53
CA ILE A 59 -14.60 -13.87 11.42
C ILE A 59 -13.75 -13.51 10.20
N ALA A 60 -12.47 -13.17 10.37
CA ALA A 60 -11.59 -12.79 9.29
C ALA A 60 -10.15 -13.18 9.59
N VAL A 61 -9.29 -13.14 8.56
CA VAL A 61 -7.88 -13.53 8.67
C VAL A 61 -6.99 -12.50 7.99
N LYS A 62 -5.78 -12.34 8.50
CA LYS A 62 -4.73 -11.55 7.86
C LYS A 62 -4.30 -12.18 6.53
N ASN A 63 -3.97 -11.37 5.54
CA ASN A 63 -3.40 -11.80 4.27
C ASN A 63 -1.89 -12.02 4.39
N ILE A 64 -1.52 -13.05 5.14
CA ILE A 64 -0.11 -13.40 5.39
C ILE A 64 0.61 -13.70 4.09
N ALA A 65 -0.03 -14.44 3.16
CA ALA A 65 0.57 -14.79 1.88
C ALA A 65 0.96 -13.55 1.05
N PHE A 66 0.12 -12.52 1.04
CA PHE A 66 0.46 -11.28 0.34
C PHE A 66 1.55 -10.48 1.07
N THR A 67 1.53 -10.46 2.41
CA THR A 67 2.59 -9.84 3.22
C THR A 67 3.95 -10.49 2.93
N GLU A 68 4.03 -11.83 2.93
CA GLU A 68 5.25 -12.56 2.58
C GLU A 68 5.73 -12.19 1.18
N LEU A 69 4.81 -12.17 0.20
CA LEU A 69 5.13 -11.81 -1.18
C LEU A 69 5.69 -10.39 -1.27
N LEU A 70 5.09 -9.41 -0.61
CA LEU A 70 5.61 -8.03 -0.60
C LEU A 70 7.03 -8.00 -0.06
N LEU A 71 7.30 -8.74 1.00
CA LEU A 71 8.62 -8.77 1.63
C LEU A 71 9.68 -9.53 0.82
N THR A 72 9.35 -10.23 -0.26
CA THR A 72 10.37 -10.79 -1.17
C THR A 72 10.96 -9.78 -2.15
N PHE A 73 10.29 -8.63 -2.35
CA PHE A 73 10.79 -7.61 -3.26
C PHE A 73 11.92 -6.78 -2.65
N ASP A 74 12.84 -6.37 -3.52
CA ASP A 74 13.95 -5.47 -3.17
C ASP A 74 13.50 -4.02 -3.00
N ALA A 75 12.38 -3.64 -3.61
CA ALA A 75 11.74 -2.33 -3.46
C ALA A 75 10.22 -2.46 -3.57
N ILE A 76 9.50 -1.74 -2.70
CA ILE A 76 8.04 -1.67 -2.67
C ILE A 76 7.64 -0.21 -2.83
N VAL A 77 6.96 0.13 -3.92
CA VAL A 77 6.46 1.49 -4.17
C VAL A 77 4.95 1.52 -3.90
N VAL A 78 4.53 2.43 -3.02
CA VAL A 78 3.14 2.58 -2.59
C VAL A 78 2.56 3.87 -3.14
N ALA A 79 1.46 3.75 -3.88
CA ALA A 79 0.67 4.84 -4.44
C ALA A 79 -0.82 4.48 -4.43
N GLY A 80 -1.70 5.45 -4.63
CA GLY A 80 -3.14 5.22 -4.73
C GLY A 80 -3.96 5.97 -3.68
N GLN A 81 -5.18 5.48 -3.44
CA GLN A 81 -6.19 6.22 -2.67
C GLN A 81 -6.88 5.36 -1.60
N ALA A 82 -7.25 5.92 -0.45
CA ALA A 82 -6.91 7.28 0.01
C ALA A 82 -5.64 7.29 0.88
N LYS A 83 -4.85 8.38 0.82
CA LYS A 83 -3.64 8.60 1.65
C LYS A 83 -3.96 8.39 3.14
N SER A 84 -5.08 8.93 3.61
CA SER A 84 -5.53 8.89 5.01
C SER A 84 -6.13 7.56 5.47
N HIS A 85 -6.49 6.65 4.56
CA HIS A 85 -7.24 5.43 4.90
C HIS A 85 -6.55 4.20 4.31
N CYS A 86 -7.05 3.67 3.18
CA CYS A 86 -6.55 2.43 2.59
C CYS A 86 -5.03 2.39 2.44
N VAL A 87 -4.41 3.51 2.04
CA VAL A 87 -2.95 3.60 1.92
C VAL A 87 -2.30 3.58 3.30
N ALA A 88 -2.66 4.51 4.19
CA ALA A 88 -2.08 4.58 5.54
C ALA A 88 -2.21 3.26 6.30
N TRP A 89 -3.38 2.64 6.31
CA TRP A 89 -3.62 1.38 7.01
C TRP A 89 -2.84 0.20 6.40
N SER A 90 -2.74 0.14 5.07
CA SER A 90 -1.94 -0.91 4.42
C SER A 90 -0.45 -0.77 4.73
N VAL A 91 0.06 0.47 4.78
CA VAL A 91 1.45 0.75 5.11
C VAL A 91 1.71 0.51 6.60
N ASP A 92 0.75 0.81 7.48
CA ASP A 92 0.85 0.59 8.92
C ASP A 92 0.92 -0.91 9.27
N ASP A 93 0.09 -1.74 8.65
CA ASP A 93 0.16 -3.19 8.79
C ASP A 93 1.48 -3.73 8.24
N LEU A 94 1.93 -3.24 7.08
CA LEU A 94 3.21 -3.63 6.51
C LEU A 94 4.36 -3.27 7.45
N LEU A 95 4.34 -2.06 8.01
CA LEU A 95 5.34 -1.61 8.98
C LEU A 95 5.32 -2.49 10.23
N SER A 96 4.13 -2.84 10.74
CA SER A 96 4.00 -3.72 11.90
C SER A 96 4.66 -5.08 11.66
N GLU A 97 4.44 -5.67 10.48
CA GLU A 97 5.07 -6.93 10.07
C GLU A 97 6.59 -6.78 9.85
N ILE A 98 7.04 -5.64 9.31
CA ILE A 98 8.46 -5.30 9.18
C ILE A 98 9.14 -5.22 10.54
N LEU A 99 8.55 -4.51 11.51
CA LEU A 99 9.15 -4.30 12.84
C LEU A 99 9.30 -5.61 13.63
N VAL A 100 8.40 -6.57 13.41
CA VAL A 100 8.50 -7.91 14.03
C VAL A 100 9.64 -8.74 13.42
N ARG A 101 9.97 -8.53 12.14
CA ARG A 101 10.96 -9.34 11.41
C ARG A 101 12.35 -8.73 11.43
N ASP A 102 12.46 -7.53 10.88
CA ASP A 102 13.68 -6.75 10.76
C ASP A 102 13.33 -5.30 10.40
N PRO A 103 13.49 -4.33 11.31
CA PRO A 103 13.24 -2.91 11.04
C PRO A 103 14.01 -2.35 9.84
N ALA A 104 15.14 -2.94 9.44
CA ALA A 104 15.90 -2.50 8.28
C ALA A 104 15.11 -2.65 6.97
N LEU A 105 14.13 -3.57 6.92
CA LEU A 105 13.26 -3.75 5.77
C LEU A 105 12.39 -2.53 5.47
N ALA A 106 12.21 -1.59 6.40
CA ALA A 106 11.49 -0.34 6.12
C ALA A 106 12.16 0.49 5.00
N GLN A 107 13.49 0.40 4.86
CA GLN A 107 14.27 1.14 3.87
C GLN A 107 13.96 0.75 2.42
N LYS A 108 13.28 -0.37 2.20
CA LYS A 108 12.85 -0.77 0.85
C LYS A 108 11.47 -0.27 0.47
N VAL A 109 10.77 0.44 1.36
CA VAL A 109 9.42 0.95 1.12
C VAL A 109 9.47 2.41 0.74
N TYR A 110 8.88 2.73 -0.42
CA TYR A 110 8.85 4.07 -1.00
C TYR A 110 7.40 4.54 -1.11
N LEU A 111 7.07 5.62 -0.41
CA LEU A 111 5.74 6.23 -0.40
C LEU A 111 5.71 7.35 -1.46
N LEU A 112 4.95 7.16 -2.54
CA LEU A 112 4.89 8.09 -3.66
C LEU A 112 3.87 9.21 -3.39
N GLU A 113 4.35 10.30 -2.81
CA GLU A 113 3.51 11.32 -2.20
C GLU A 113 2.54 12.00 -3.15
N ASP A 114 3.04 12.39 -4.32
CA ASP A 114 2.28 13.07 -5.37
C ASP A 114 1.37 12.14 -6.19
N CYS A 115 1.30 10.87 -5.80
CA CYS A 115 0.38 9.87 -6.33
C CYS A 115 -0.58 9.33 -5.25
N THR A 116 -0.81 10.12 -4.20
CA THR A 116 -1.80 9.85 -3.14
C THR A 116 -2.50 11.14 -2.76
N SER A 117 -3.73 11.07 -2.22
CA SER A 117 -4.40 12.23 -1.64
C SER A 117 -5.25 11.83 -0.43
N PRO A 118 -5.38 12.70 0.59
CA PRO A 118 -6.26 12.43 1.72
C PRO A 118 -7.73 12.54 1.30
N VAL A 119 -8.61 11.88 2.07
CA VAL A 119 -10.05 12.15 1.98
C VAL A 119 -10.33 13.55 2.52
N VAL A 120 -10.95 14.40 1.70
CA VAL A 120 -11.42 15.73 2.09
C VAL A 120 -12.87 15.86 1.66
N VAL A 121 -13.76 16.12 2.60
CA VAL A 121 -15.18 16.39 2.36
C VAL A 121 -15.44 17.84 2.79
N PRO A 122 -15.63 18.77 1.83
CA PRO A 122 -15.87 20.18 2.13
C PRO A 122 -16.95 20.37 3.19
N ASP A 123 -16.69 21.26 4.14
CA ASP A 123 -17.58 21.61 5.25
C ASP A 123 -17.93 20.46 6.23
N VAL A 124 -17.32 19.28 6.08
CA VAL A 124 -17.58 18.12 6.93
C VAL A 124 -16.33 17.63 7.65
N VAL A 125 -15.29 17.24 6.91
CA VAL A 125 -14.07 16.65 7.48
C VAL A 125 -12.89 16.78 6.52
N ASP A 126 -11.71 17.01 7.08
CA ASP A 126 -10.45 17.04 6.36
C ASP A 126 -9.44 16.13 7.06
N PHE A 127 -9.00 15.07 6.38
CA PHE A 127 -8.03 14.11 6.91
C PHE A 127 -6.59 14.40 6.46
N THR A 128 -6.30 15.60 5.96
CA THR A 128 -4.96 15.97 5.48
C THR A 128 -3.91 15.81 6.57
N ASP A 129 -4.15 16.38 7.76
CA ASP A 129 -3.19 16.34 8.86
C ASP A 129 -2.94 14.91 9.34
N ALA A 130 -4.01 14.10 9.47
CA ALA A 130 -3.90 12.70 9.86
C ALA A 130 -3.12 11.86 8.81
N ALA A 131 -3.31 12.12 7.53
CA ALA A 131 -2.56 11.46 6.46
C ALA A 131 -1.08 11.82 6.51
N GLU A 132 -0.79 13.09 6.80
CA GLU A 132 0.57 13.62 6.90
C GLU A 132 1.30 13.07 8.12
N GLU A 133 0.65 13.03 9.28
CA GLU A 133 1.18 12.41 10.49
C GLU A 133 1.50 10.92 10.28
N ALA A 134 0.59 10.18 9.63
CA ALA A 134 0.84 8.78 9.29
C ALA A 134 2.07 8.61 8.41
N PHE A 135 2.18 9.39 7.32
CA PHE A 135 3.34 9.33 6.42
C PHE A 135 4.64 9.74 7.10
N GLN A 136 4.59 10.73 8.00
CA GLN A 136 5.75 11.12 8.78
C GLN A 136 6.19 10.00 9.72
N ARG A 137 5.25 9.36 10.42
CA ARG A 137 5.54 8.20 11.28
C ARG A 137 6.17 7.04 10.51
N PHE A 138 5.73 6.78 9.28
CA PHE A 138 6.35 5.77 8.42
C PHE A 138 7.77 6.16 8.00
N ALA A 139 7.99 7.43 7.68
CA ALA A 139 9.32 7.95 7.37
C ALA A 139 10.26 7.87 8.58
N ASP A 140 9.79 8.22 9.77
CA ASP A 140 10.54 8.11 11.02
C ASP A 140 10.92 6.65 11.35
N ALA A 141 10.10 5.69 10.90
CA ALA A 141 10.39 4.27 10.99
C ALA A 141 11.33 3.73 9.91
N GLY A 142 11.80 4.57 8.99
CA GLY A 142 12.81 4.24 7.98
C GLY A 142 12.30 4.10 6.54
N MET A 143 11.01 4.31 6.29
CA MET A 143 10.48 4.34 4.91
C MET A 143 10.85 5.64 4.19
N HIS A 144 10.78 5.65 2.86
CA HIS A 144 11.19 6.78 2.05
C HIS A 144 9.99 7.50 1.41
N ARG A 145 9.83 8.78 1.72
CA ARG A 145 8.88 9.66 1.02
C ARG A 145 9.52 10.18 -0.27
N VAL A 146 8.93 9.87 -1.42
CA VAL A 146 9.46 10.23 -2.75
C VAL A 146 8.36 10.83 -3.63
N THR A 147 8.74 11.44 -4.74
CA THR A 147 7.79 12.03 -5.70
C THR A 147 8.11 11.58 -7.12
N THR A 148 7.14 11.63 -8.03
CA THR A 148 7.33 11.31 -9.45
C THR A 148 8.35 12.22 -10.15
N LYS A 149 8.65 13.38 -9.55
CA LYS A 149 9.63 14.34 -10.07
C LYS A 149 11.07 14.01 -9.68
N MET A 150 11.26 13.17 -8.66
CA MET A 150 12.58 12.73 -8.23
C MET A 150 13.06 11.63 -9.16
N PRO A 151 14.20 11.81 -9.87
CA PRO A 151 14.79 10.76 -10.69
C PRO A 151 15.01 9.50 -9.86
N LEU A 152 14.75 8.32 -10.43
CA LEU A 152 14.90 7.06 -9.69
C LEU A 152 16.30 6.90 -9.11
N ALA A 153 17.35 7.32 -9.83
CA ALA A 153 18.73 7.27 -9.34
C ALA A 153 18.99 8.10 -8.07
N GLU A 154 18.11 9.04 -7.74
CA GLU A 154 18.19 9.89 -6.56
C GLU A 154 17.35 9.37 -5.38
N TRP A 155 16.53 8.32 -5.57
CA TRP A 155 15.78 7.78 -4.45
C TRP A 155 16.76 7.15 -3.43
N PRO A 156 16.53 7.35 -2.12
CA PRO A 156 17.38 6.77 -1.08
C PRO A 156 17.49 5.25 -1.26
N GLU A 157 18.68 4.67 -1.05
CA GLU A 157 18.95 3.23 -1.13
C GLU A 157 18.66 2.50 -2.47
N ILE A 158 17.85 3.04 -3.39
CA ILE A 158 17.50 2.34 -4.65
C ILE A 158 18.66 2.21 -5.62
N LYS A 159 19.64 3.13 -5.56
CA LYS A 159 20.83 3.13 -6.42
C LYS A 159 21.62 1.83 -6.31
N TYR A 160 21.57 1.16 -5.16
CA TYR A 160 22.24 -0.11 -4.96
C TYR A 160 21.54 -1.25 -5.72
N LEU A 161 20.22 -1.13 -5.97
CA LEU A 161 19.44 -2.10 -6.74
C LEU A 161 19.62 -1.91 -8.25
N LEU A 162 19.69 -0.66 -8.72
CA LEU A 162 19.89 -0.37 -10.15
C LEU A 162 21.21 -0.92 -10.67
N ASN A 163 22.26 -0.92 -9.86
CA ASN A 163 23.58 -1.42 -10.23
C ASN A 163 23.70 -2.96 -10.20
N LEU A 164 22.76 -3.67 -9.57
CA LEU A 164 22.74 -5.14 -9.52
C LEU A 164 22.18 -5.77 -10.81
N GLY A 165 21.48 -5.00 -11.64
CA GLY A 165 20.94 -5.45 -12.93
C GLY A 165 21.89 -5.30 -14.13
N GLU A 166 23.07 -4.73 -13.94
CA GLU A 166 24.08 -4.52 -14.99
C GLU A 166 25.25 -5.53 -14.96
N GLN A 167 25.16 -6.58 -14.12
CA GLN A 167 26.14 -7.69 -14.06
C GLN A 167 25.62 -8.98 -14.67
#